data_AF-A0A0D6TEJ8-F1
#
_entry.id   AF-A0A0D6TEJ8-F1
#
_cell.length_a   1.000
_cell.length_b   1.000
_cell.length_c   1.000
_cell.angle_alpha   90.00
_cell.angle_beta   90.00
_cell.angle_gamma   90.00
#
_symmetry.space_group_name_H-M   'P 1'
#
loop_
_entity.id
_entity.type
_entity.pdbx_description
1 polymer ?
#
loop_
_entity_poly.entity_id
_entity_poly.type
_entity_poly.pdbx_seq_one_letter_code
_entity_poly.pdbx_strand_id
1 'polypeptide(L)'
;MIRIFIGYDSHEPVAYHALSHSLLSRATQPLSITPIVLGGLEGVFTRERNALQSTEFSFSRFLVPWLSGYSGWSIFMDCDMLCIDDIAKLWAMRDDRYDLMCVQHDHVPQEQTKFRGATQTTYEKKNWSSMMLFNNARCTALTPDYVSTASGLELHRFKWLTDDSRIGALPQGWNHLVDYSDTPLEDTHLIHYTEGGPYFEEYRRCEHADLWFAEKDSMDRPLP
;
A
#
# COMPACT_ATOMS: atom_id res chain seq x y z
N MET A 1 10.85 13.72 9.83
CA MET A 1 11.09 12.45 9.13
C MET A 1 9.76 11.76 8.90
N ILE A 2 9.48 11.38 7.66
CA ILE A 2 8.25 10.69 7.26
C ILE A 2 8.50 9.18 7.39
N ARG A 3 7.69 8.47 8.17
CA ARG A 3 7.84 7.02 8.37
C ARG A 3 6.97 6.29 7.36
N ILE A 4 7.59 5.51 6.49
CA ILE A 4 6.94 4.78 5.40
C ILE A 4 7.28 3.30 5.55
N PHE A 5 6.25 2.47 5.56
CA PHE A 5 6.38 1.03 5.49
C PHE A 5 5.86 0.57 4.13
N ILE A 6 6.66 -0.21 3.42
CA ILE A 6 6.28 -0.76 2.13
C ILE A 6 6.18 -2.27 2.28
N GLY A 7 5.11 -2.86 1.76
CA GLY A 7 5.03 -4.31 1.59
C GLY A 7 6.25 -4.83 0.83
N TYR A 8 6.70 -6.05 1.13
CA TYR A 8 7.73 -6.69 0.33
C TYR A 8 7.25 -8.06 -0.12
N ASP A 9 7.27 -8.29 -1.43
CA ASP A 9 6.97 -9.58 -2.03
C ASP A 9 8.16 -10.05 -2.85
N SER A 10 8.70 -11.21 -2.47
CA SER A 10 9.85 -11.84 -3.11
C SER A 10 9.62 -12.24 -4.57
N HIS A 11 8.37 -12.30 -5.03
CA HIS A 11 8.04 -12.58 -6.43
C HIS A 11 8.15 -11.35 -7.33
N GLU A 12 8.21 -10.14 -6.76
CA GLU A 12 8.29 -8.87 -7.50
C GLU A 12 9.24 -7.86 -6.82
N PRO A 13 10.51 -8.23 -6.54
CA PRO A 13 11.44 -7.38 -5.81
C PRO A 13 11.68 -6.02 -6.50
N VAL A 14 11.61 -5.99 -7.84
CA VAL A 14 11.77 -4.76 -8.63
C VAL A 14 10.68 -3.73 -8.34
N ALA A 15 9.46 -4.16 -7.99
CA ALA A 15 8.35 -3.27 -7.68
C ALA A 15 8.66 -2.43 -6.43
N TYR A 16 9.07 -3.11 -5.34
CA TYR A 16 9.52 -2.46 -4.10
C TYR A 16 10.63 -1.43 -4.35
N HIS A 17 11.63 -1.80 -5.16
CA HIS A 17 12.76 -0.91 -5.43
C HIS A 17 12.38 0.29 -6.30
N ALA A 18 11.53 0.10 -7.32
CA ALA A 18 10.99 1.19 -8.13
C ALA A 18 10.19 2.17 -7.27
N LEU A 19 9.30 1.67 -6.39
CA LEU A 19 8.55 2.51 -5.46
C LEU A 19 9.48 3.27 -4.51
N SER A 20 10.41 2.56 -3.86
CA SER A 20 11.35 3.17 -2.92
C SER A 20 12.19 4.26 -3.57
N HIS A 21 12.68 4.01 -4.78
CA HIS A 21 13.41 5.00 -5.57
C HIS A 21 12.52 6.19 -5.92
N SER A 22 11.29 5.96 -6.38
CA SER A 22 10.34 7.02 -6.77
C SER A 22 9.98 7.96 -5.63
N LEU A 23 9.90 7.42 -4.40
CA LEU A 23 9.72 8.20 -3.18
C LEU A 23 10.95 9.05 -2.88
N LEU A 24 12.14 8.45 -2.93
CA LEU A 24 13.40 9.13 -2.61
C LEU A 24 13.76 10.23 -3.61
N SER A 25 13.53 10.00 -4.90
CA SER A 25 13.89 10.92 -5.98
C SER A 25 13.08 12.21 -5.98
N ARG A 26 11.94 12.24 -5.28
CA ARG A 26 11.01 13.38 -5.22
C ARG A 26 10.81 13.94 -3.81
N ALA A 27 11.40 13.31 -2.79
CA ALA A 27 11.18 13.68 -1.39
C ALA A 27 11.78 15.04 -1.05
N THR A 28 10.95 15.96 -0.56
CA THR A 28 11.43 17.24 0.02
C THR A 28 11.71 17.15 1.52
N GLN A 29 11.35 16.02 2.15
CA GLN A 29 11.57 15.76 3.57
C GLN A 29 12.27 14.42 3.79
N PRO A 30 13.04 14.25 4.87
CA PRO A 30 13.70 12.98 5.17
C PRO A 30 12.69 11.83 5.32
N LEU A 31 12.94 10.74 4.59
CA LEU A 31 12.13 9.52 4.64
C LEU A 31 12.82 8.44 5.49
N SER A 32 12.01 7.69 6.23
CA SER A 32 12.39 6.41 6.84
C SER A 32 11.57 5.32 6.17
N ILE A 33 12.15 4.65 5.18
CA ILE A 33 11.49 3.59 4.42
C ILE A 33 11.87 2.24 5.05
N THR A 34 10.87 1.47 5.49
CA THR A 34 11.05 0.15 6.11
C THR A 34 10.30 -0.91 5.31
N PRO A 35 10.99 -1.89 4.70
CA PRO A 35 10.31 -3.01 4.05
C PRO A 35 9.65 -3.92 5.10
N ILE A 36 8.41 -4.33 4.85
CA ILE A 36 7.73 -5.37 5.63
C ILE A 36 8.02 -6.73 4.99
N VAL A 37 9.14 -7.33 5.39
CA VAL A 37 9.58 -8.66 4.93
C VAL A 37 9.12 -9.72 5.93
N LEU A 38 8.39 -10.74 5.48
CA LEU A 38 7.86 -11.79 6.37
C LEU A 38 8.94 -12.49 7.20
N GLY A 39 10.10 -12.80 6.60
CA GLY A 39 11.22 -13.40 7.33
C GLY A 39 11.76 -12.52 8.46
N GLY A 40 11.62 -11.20 8.37
CA GLY A 40 11.98 -10.26 9.44
C GLY A 40 10.95 -10.16 10.56
N LEU A 41 9.79 -10.82 10.42
CA LEU A 41 8.69 -10.84 11.39
C LEU A 41 8.54 -12.21 12.08
N GLU A 42 9.50 -13.11 11.88
CA GLU A 42 9.51 -14.41 12.55
C GLU A 42 9.44 -14.25 14.08
N GLY A 43 8.58 -15.03 14.72
CA GLY A 43 8.31 -14.92 16.17
C GLY A 43 7.36 -13.79 16.57
N VAL A 44 6.98 -12.89 15.66
CA VAL A 44 5.98 -11.83 15.88
C VAL A 44 4.69 -12.11 15.10
N PHE A 45 4.83 -12.42 13.81
CA PHE A 45 3.71 -12.72 12.92
C PHE A 45 3.65 -14.23 12.68
N THR A 46 2.63 -14.88 13.21
CA THR A 46 2.55 -16.36 13.30
C THR A 46 1.49 -16.97 12.38
N ARG A 47 0.90 -16.16 11.50
CA ARG A 47 -0.16 -16.61 10.60
C ARG A 47 0.40 -17.54 9.52
N GLU A 48 -0.23 -18.70 9.36
CA GLU A 48 0.05 -19.59 8.23
C GLU A 48 -0.34 -18.93 6.90
N ARG A 49 0.46 -19.20 5.86
CA ARG A 49 0.17 -18.70 4.52
C ARG A 49 -1.10 -19.36 3.98
N ASN A 50 -2.09 -18.54 3.64
CA ASN A 50 -3.35 -18.96 3.04
C ASN A 50 -3.28 -18.80 1.52
N ALA A 51 -3.87 -19.74 0.77
CA ALA A 51 -3.99 -19.69 -0.69
C ALA A 51 -4.70 -18.42 -1.23
N LEU A 52 -5.49 -17.73 -0.39
CA LEU A 52 -6.17 -16.48 -0.74
C LEU A 52 -5.26 -15.23 -0.63
N GLN A 53 -4.02 -15.37 -0.12
CA GLN A 53 -3.06 -14.26 -0.07
C GLN A 53 -2.42 -14.06 -1.44
N SER A 54 -2.76 -12.95 -2.10
CA SER A 54 -2.13 -12.56 -3.36
C SER A 54 -0.68 -12.10 -3.15
N THR A 55 -0.37 -11.49 -2.01
CA THR A 55 0.98 -11.02 -1.68
C THR A 55 1.45 -11.46 -0.29
N GLU A 56 2.77 -11.52 -0.11
CA GLU A 56 3.40 -11.90 1.16
C GLU A 56 3.03 -10.95 2.32
N PHE A 57 2.74 -9.68 2.03
CA PHE A 57 2.42 -8.66 3.04
C PHE A 57 0.92 -8.39 3.23
N SER A 58 0.05 -9.22 2.64
CA SER A 58 -1.42 -9.01 2.67
C SER A 58 -1.97 -8.74 4.08
N PHE A 59 -1.43 -9.41 5.11
CA PHE A 59 -1.86 -9.23 6.49
C PHE A 59 -0.82 -8.52 7.38
N SER A 60 0.48 -8.73 7.13
CA SER A 60 1.53 -8.08 7.93
C SER A 60 1.54 -6.56 7.78
N ARG A 61 0.92 -6.00 6.73
CA ARG A 61 0.65 -4.56 6.59
C ARG A 61 -0.04 -3.92 7.80
N PHE A 62 -0.87 -4.70 8.51
CA PHE A 62 -1.58 -4.21 9.68
C PHE A 62 -0.71 -4.18 10.96
N LEU A 63 0.54 -4.64 10.90
CA LEU A 63 1.50 -4.48 11.99
C LEU A 63 2.18 -3.11 12.02
N VAL A 64 1.92 -2.24 11.04
CA VAL A 64 2.56 -0.91 10.96
C VAL A 64 2.42 -0.07 12.24
N PRO A 65 1.25 0.00 12.90
CA PRO A 65 1.14 0.68 14.19
C PRO A 65 2.02 0.06 15.28
N TRP A 66 2.10 -1.27 15.36
CA TRP A 66 2.95 -1.97 16.31
C TRP A 66 4.45 -1.76 16.03
N LEU A 67 4.88 -1.88 14.77
CA LEU A 67 6.25 -1.59 14.32
C LEU A 67 6.65 -0.13 14.60
N SER A 68 5.66 0.74 14.67
CA SER A 68 5.80 2.16 15.01
C SER A 68 5.82 2.45 16.52
N GLY A 69 5.74 1.41 17.36
CA GLY A 69 5.59 1.54 18.81
C GLY A 69 4.32 2.26 19.22
N TYR A 70 3.25 2.16 18.39
CA TYR A 70 2.00 2.90 18.52
C TYR A 70 2.20 4.42 18.67
N SER A 71 3.23 4.98 18.04
CA SER A 71 3.60 6.39 18.19
C SER A 71 3.56 7.16 16.87
N GLY A 72 2.98 8.36 16.92
CA GLY A 72 2.88 9.29 15.81
C GLY A 72 2.06 8.74 14.64
N TRP A 73 2.45 9.14 13.43
CA TRP A 73 1.82 8.67 12.21
C TRP A 73 2.78 7.83 11.37
N SER A 74 2.23 6.96 10.53
CA SER A 74 2.98 6.15 9.56
C SER A 74 2.20 6.00 8.26
N ILE A 75 2.93 5.94 7.15
CA ILE A 75 2.38 5.56 5.84
C ILE A 75 2.62 4.07 5.64
N PHE A 76 1.62 3.34 5.18
CA PHE A 76 1.76 2.01 4.58
C PHE A 76 1.47 2.08 3.08
N MET A 77 2.22 1.33 2.28
CA MET A 77 2.04 1.21 0.83
C MET A 77 2.27 -0.24 0.37
N ASP A 78 1.48 -0.72 -0.58
CA ASP A 78 1.77 -1.96 -1.33
C ASP A 78 3.00 -1.73 -2.24
N CYS A 79 3.75 -2.79 -2.57
CA CYS A 79 5.00 -2.65 -3.33
C CYS A 79 4.81 -2.34 -4.81
N ASP A 80 3.66 -2.69 -5.37
CA ASP A 80 3.24 -2.53 -6.76
C ASP A 80 2.71 -1.11 -7.05
N MET A 81 3.33 -0.10 -6.43
CA MET A 81 2.99 1.31 -6.62
C MET A 81 4.16 2.10 -7.22
N LEU A 82 3.85 3.28 -7.77
CA LEU A 82 4.82 4.26 -8.27
C LEU A 82 4.42 5.66 -7.82
N CYS A 83 5.29 6.33 -7.06
CA CYS A 83 5.04 7.69 -6.59
C CYS A 83 5.60 8.71 -7.59
N ILE A 84 4.72 9.52 -8.16
CA ILE A 84 5.08 10.52 -9.18
C ILE A 84 5.02 11.97 -8.66
N ASP A 85 4.77 12.14 -7.36
CA ASP A 85 4.76 13.43 -6.67
C ASP A 85 5.55 13.38 -5.34
N ASP A 86 5.71 14.50 -4.66
CA ASP A 86 6.36 14.59 -3.35
C ASP A 86 5.45 14.04 -2.24
N ILE A 87 5.88 12.93 -1.62
CA ILE A 87 5.16 12.26 -0.53
C ILE A 87 4.90 13.16 0.69
N ALA A 88 5.66 14.25 0.85
CA ALA A 88 5.38 15.24 1.89
C ALA A 88 4.00 15.89 1.76
N LYS A 89 3.44 15.96 0.54
CA LYS A 89 2.08 16.45 0.31
C LYS A 89 1.02 15.53 0.92
N LEU A 90 1.12 14.22 0.68
CA LEU A 90 0.26 13.23 1.34
C LEU A 90 0.44 13.29 2.86
N TRP A 91 1.68 13.39 3.32
CA TRP A 91 1.98 13.52 4.74
C TRP A 91 1.36 14.79 5.35
N ALA A 92 1.25 15.89 4.64
CA ALA A 92 0.58 17.09 5.15
C ALA A 92 -0.93 16.90 5.39
N MET A 93 -1.56 15.88 4.80
CA MET A 93 -3.01 15.64 4.88
C MET A 93 -3.46 14.89 6.14
N ARG A 94 -2.54 14.44 7.00
CA ARG A 94 -2.90 13.75 8.24
C ARG A 94 -3.82 14.60 9.11
N ASP A 95 -4.78 13.95 9.73
CA ASP A 95 -5.79 14.59 10.55
C ASP A 95 -6.10 13.74 11.79
N ASP A 96 -5.78 14.29 12.96
CA ASP A 96 -5.89 13.60 14.25
C ASP A 96 -7.33 13.26 14.68
N ARG A 97 -8.34 13.72 13.91
CA ARG A 97 -9.73 13.27 14.08
C ARG A 97 -9.91 11.79 13.72
N TYR A 98 -9.09 11.27 12.81
CA TYR A 98 -9.21 9.92 12.26
C TYR A 98 -8.15 8.97 12.84
N ASP A 99 -8.49 7.68 12.85
CA ASP A 99 -7.58 6.61 13.29
C ASP A 99 -6.76 6.09 12.10
N LEU A 100 -7.39 6.10 10.93
CA LEU A 100 -6.83 5.68 9.67
C LEU A 100 -7.29 6.66 8.59
N MET A 101 -6.47 6.95 7.59
CA MET A 101 -6.91 7.61 6.38
C MET A 101 -6.47 6.83 5.15
N CYS A 102 -7.35 6.72 4.16
CA CYS A 102 -7.07 6.00 2.92
C CYS A 102 -7.91 6.58 1.77
N VAL A 103 -7.55 6.22 0.54
CA VAL A 103 -8.45 6.43 -0.59
C VAL A 103 -9.59 5.42 -0.51
N GLN A 104 -10.81 5.90 -0.66
CA GLN A 104 -12.03 5.09 -0.56
C GLN A 104 -12.51 4.78 -1.97
N HIS A 105 -12.08 3.62 -2.48
CA HIS A 105 -12.41 3.11 -3.81
C HIS A 105 -13.81 2.47 -3.83
N ASP A 106 -14.60 2.76 -4.87
CA ASP A 106 -15.78 1.95 -5.21
C ASP A 106 -15.40 0.97 -6.34
N HIS A 107 -14.54 0.00 -6.00
CA HIS A 107 -14.01 -0.96 -6.98
C HIS A 107 -14.95 -2.17 -7.09
N VAL A 108 -15.66 -2.24 -8.23
CA VAL A 108 -16.39 -3.43 -8.67
C VAL A 108 -15.60 -4.13 -9.78
N PRO A 109 -14.86 -5.22 -9.48
CA PRO A 109 -14.05 -5.93 -10.48
C PRO A 109 -14.95 -6.57 -11.53
N GLN A 110 -14.60 -6.42 -12.81
CA GLN A 110 -15.34 -7.06 -13.91
C GLN A 110 -14.91 -8.52 -14.14
N GLU A 111 -13.73 -8.91 -13.67
CA GLU A 111 -13.14 -10.24 -13.87
C GLU A 111 -13.15 -11.08 -12.57
N GLN A 112 -13.31 -12.41 -12.69
CA GLN A 112 -13.44 -13.33 -11.55
C GLN A 112 -12.11 -13.95 -11.08
N THR A 113 -11.00 -13.69 -11.76
CA THR A 113 -9.69 -14.29 -11.44
C THR A 113 -8.58 -13.27 -11.67
N LYS A 114 -7.71 -13.07 -10.68
CA LYS A 114 -6.49 -12.27 -10.83
C LYS A 114 -5.42 -13.06 -11.57
N PHE A 115 -4.39 -12.36 -12.07
CA PHE A 115 -3.18 -12.99 -12.56
C PHE A 115 -2.56 -13.95 -11.52
N ARG A 116 -1.96 -15.04 -12.00
CA ARG A 116 -1.48 -16.21 -11.21
C ARG A 116 -2.58 -17.07 -10.57
N GLY A 117 -3.84 -16.93 -11.00
CA GLY A 117 -4.94 -17.82 -10.62
C GLY A 117 -5.51 -17.55 -9.22
N ALA A 118 -5.12 -16.44 -8.58
CA ALA A 118 -5.72 -16.03 -7.33
C ALA A 118 -7.19 -15.62 -7.55
N THR A 119 -8.09 -16.09 -6.69
CA THR A 119 -9.52 -15.76 -6.79
C THR A 119 -9.73 -14.27 -6.57
N GLN A 120 -10.35 -13.60 -7.55
CA GLN A 120 -10.80 -12.23 -7.37
C GLN A 120 -12.07 -12.25 -6.52
N THR A 121 -12.00 -11.76 -5.29
CA THR A 121 -13.17 -11.71 -4.39
C THR A 121 -13.76 -10.32 -4.41
N THR A 122 -15.08 -10.24 -4.61
CA THR A 122 -15.85 -9.00 -4.45
C THR A 122 -16.17 -8.83 -2.96
N TYR A 123 -15.61 -7.80 -2.34
CA TYR A 123 -15.90 -7.47 -0.96
C TYR A 123 -15.82 -5.96 -0.72
N GLU A 124 -16.63 -5.47 0.21
CA GLU A 124 -16.62 -4.07 0.64
C GLU A 124 -15.21 -3.61 1.02
N LYS A 125 -14.84 -2.39 0.61
CA LYS A 125 -13.54 -1.74 0.89
C LYS A 125 -12.32 -2.40 0.21
N LYS A 126 -12.54 -3.09 -0.92
CA LYS A 126 -11.44 -3.60 -1.75
C LYS A 126 -10.47 -2.47 -2.14
N ASN A 127 -9.17 -2.73 -2.04
CA ASN A 127 -8.08 -1.78 -2.31
C ASN A 127 -8.00 -0.55 -1.38
N TRP A 128 -8.82 -0.44 -0.33
CA TRP A 128 -8.69 0.66 0.65
C TRP A 128 -7.44 0.51 1.51
N SER A 129 -7.00 -0.73 1.73
CA SER A 129 -5.83 -1.03 2.55
C SER A 129 -4.53 -1.14 1.76
N SER A 130 -4.47 -0.71 0.50
CA SER A 130 -3.22 -0.74 -0.29
C SER A 130 -2.33 0.46 -0.02
N MET A 131 -2.90 1.59 0.35
CA MET A 131 -2.19 2.76 0.87
C MET A 131 -2.96 3.34 2.05
N MET A 132 -2.29 3.50 3.18
CA MET A 132 -2.92 3.91 4.45
C MET A 132 -2.04 4.88 5.24
N LEU A 133 -2.66 5.92 5.80
CA LEU A 133 -2.10 6.73 6.88
C LEU A 133 -2.62 6.22 8.22
N PHE A 134 -1.75 5.64 9.04
CA PHE A 134 -2.08 5.20 10.38
C PHE A 134 -1.81 6.31 11.40
N ASN A 135 -2.81 6.66 12.21
CA ASN A 135 -2.59 7.35 13.47
C ASN A 135 -2.25 6.30 14.54
N ASN A 136 -0.95 5.97 14.65
CA ASN A 136 -0.51 4.75 15.32
C ASN A 136 -1.00 4.64 16.77
N ALA A 137 -1.09 5.77 17.48
CA ALA A 137 -1.56 5.81 18.87
C ALA A 137 -3.05 5.46 19.03
N ARG A 138 -3.83 5.56 17.95
CA ARG A 138 -5.26 5.25 17.92
C ARG A 138 -5.54 3.86 17.36
N CYS A 139 -4.52 3.16 16.87
CA CYS A 139 -4.62 1.83 16.26
C CYS A 139 -4.10 0.70 17.16
N THR A 140 -4.21 0.84 18.49
CA THR A 140 -3.67 -0.12 19.46
C THR A 140 -4.35 -1.50 19.45
N ALA A 141 -5.53 -1.60 18.84
CA ALA A 141 -6.21 -2.88 18.62
C ALA A 141 -5.42 -3.80 17.66
N LEU A 142 -4.57 -3.24 16.80
CA LEU A 142 -3.72 -3.97 15.88
C LEU A 142 -2.48 -4.50 16.61
N THR A 143 -2.69 -5.50 17.48
CA THR A 143 -1.62 -6.25 18.13
C THR A 143 -1.09 -7.36 17.21
N PRO A 144 0.15 -7.85 17.41
CA PRO A 144 0.66 -9.00 16.67
C PRO A 144 -0.26 -10.22 16.73
N ASP A 145 -0.85 -10.48 17.90
CA ASP A 145 -1.80 -11.56 18.12
C ASP A 145 -3.09 -11.36 17.30
N TYR A 146 -3.70 -10.16 17.36
CA TYR A 146 -4.91 -9.86 16.59
C TYR A 146 -4.65 -9.96 15.08
N VAL A 147 -3.56 -9.39 14.59
CA VAL A 147 -3.22 -9.43 13.15
C VAL A 147 -2.92 -10.86 12.68
N SER A 148 -2.37 -11.71 13.55
CA SER A 148 -2.08 -13.11 13.23
C SER A 148 -3.34 -13.99 13.23
N THR A 149 -4.38 -13.63 14.00
CA THR A 149 -5.55 -14.49 14.24
C THR A 149 -6.84 -14.02 13.57
N ALA A 150 -7.03 -12.72 13.35
CA ALA A 150 -8.23 -12.16 12.71
C ALA A 150 -8.43 -12.68 11.29
N SER A 151 -9.66 -12.77 10.80
CA SER A 151 -9.89 -13.11 9.40
C SER A 151 -9.37 -11.99 8.47
N GLY A 152 -9.02 -12.35 7.23
CA GLY A 152 -8.58 -11.35 6.26
C GLY A 152 -9.65 -10.27 5.99
N LEU A 153 -10.92 -10.68 5.93
CA LEU A 153 -12.04 -9.75 5.75
C LEU A 153 -12.19 -8.79 6.93
N GLU A 154 -11.96 -9.23 8.17
CA GLU A 154 -12.00 -8.35 9.33
C GLU A 154 -10.91 -7.27 9.25
N LEU A 155 -9.69 -7.65 8.88
CA LEU A 155 -8.58 -6.72 8.72
C LEU A 155 -8.84 -5.71 7.59
N HIS A 156 -9.16 -6.19 6.39
CA HIS A 156 -9.36 -5.35 5.20
C HIS A 156 -10.63 -4.49 5.25
N ARG A 157 -11.64 -4.88 6.04
CA ARG A 157 -12.84 -4.06 6.27
C ARG A 157 -12.71 -3.12 7.49
N PHE A 158 -11.54 -3.11 8.12
CA PHE A 158 -11.22 -2.32 9.30
C PHE A 158 -12.13 -2.60 10.51
N LYS A 159 -12.49 -3.86 10.75
CA LYS A 159 -13.34 -4.27 11.89
C LYS A 159 -12.67 -4.11 13.26
N TRP A 160 -11.38 -3.75 13.28
CA TRP A 160 -10.65 -3.35 14.47
C TRP A 160 -10.90 -1.88 14.88
N LEU A 161 -11.58 -1.09 14.03
CA LEU A 161 -12.09 0.23 14.40
C LEU A 161 -13.46 0.10 15.07
N THR A 162 -13.83 1.09 15.89
CA THR A 162 -15.15 1.13 16.52
C THR A 162 -16.28 1.29 15.49
N ASP A 163 -16.05 2.09 14.46
CA ASP A 163 -16.99 2.39 13.39
C ASP A 163 -16.29 3.11 12.22
N ASP A 164 -16.99 3.23 11.09
CA ASP A 164 -16.43 3.77 9.85
C ASP A 164 -16.18 5.28 9.87
N SER A 165 -16.77 6.04 10.81
CA SER A 165 -16.50 7.49 10.93
C SER A 165 -15.06 7.79 11.36
N ARG A 166 -14.34 6.76 11.81
CA ARG A 166 -12.92 6.81 12.19
C ARG A 166 -11.98 6.76 11.00
N ILE A 167 -12.50 6.53 9.78
CA ILE A 167 -11.73 6.43 8.54
C ILE A 167 -11.83 7.77 7.78
N GLY A 168 -10.70 8.49 7.69
CA GLY A 168 -10.60 9.70 6.88
C GLY A 168 -10.44 9.37 5.39
N ALA A 169 -11.05 10.16 4.53
CA ALA A 169 -10.89 10.04 3.09
C ALA A 169 -9.67 10.82 2.59
N LEU A 170 -8.95 10.24 1.65
CA LEU A 170 -7.87 10.90 0.89
C LEU A 170 -8.30 11.10 -0.57
N PRO A 171 -7.73 12.10 -1.28
CA PRO A 171 -7.99 12.32 -2.70
C PRO A 171 -7.62 11.08 -3.54
N GLN A 172 -8.43 10.79 -4.57
CA GLN A 172 -8.30 9.58 -5.40
C GLN A 172 -6.91 9.43 -6.04
N GLY A 173 -6.28 10.53 -6.45
CA GLY A 173 -4.95 10.54 -7.05
C GLY A 173 -3.81 10.02 -6.17
N TRP A 174 -4.02 9.90 -4.85
CA TRP A 174 -3.07 9.27 -3.94
C TRP A 174 -3.17 7.74 -3.89
N ASN A 175 -4.01 7.12 -4.71
CA ASN A 175 -4.05 5.66 -4.93
C ASN A 175 -4.77 5.36 -6.26
N HIS A 176 -4.24 5.85 -7.37
CA HIS A 176 -4.79 5.62 -8.72
C HIS A 176 -4.66 4.16 -9.11
N LEU A 177 -5.78 3.47 -9.24
CA LEU A 177 -5.81 2.07 -9.66
C LEU A 177 -5.72 2.01 -11.19
N VAL A 178 -4.60 1.49 -11.69
CA VAL A 178 -4.38 1.29 -13.13
C VAL A 178 -5.54 0.51 -13.75
N ASP A 179 -6.04 1.01 -14.88
CA ASP A 179 -7.17 0.49 -15.66
C ASP A 179 -8.56 0.57 -14.97
N TYR A 180 -8.66 1.15 -13.77
CA TYR A 180 -9.92 1.27 -13.02
C TYR A 180 -10.26 2.68 -12.54
N SER A 181 -9.27 3.54 -12.31
CA SER A 181 -9.47 4.91 -11.83
C SER A 181 -9.62 5.90 -12.99
N ASP A 182 -10.62 6.77 -12.93
CA ASP A 182 -10.84 7.84 -13.91
C ASP A 182 -10.08 9.14 -13.56
N THR A 183 -9.15 9.11 -12.61
CA THR A 183 -8.41 10.31 -12.18
C THR A 183 -7.49 10.77 -13.31
N PRO A 184 -7.58 12.03 -13.77
CA PRO A 184 -6.66 12.56 -14.77
C PRO A 184 -5.21 12.51 -14.29
N LEU A 185 -4.26 12.28 -15.19
CA LEU A 185 -2.83 12.19 -14.84
C LEU A 185 -2.31 13.44 -14.10
N GLU A 186 -2.86 14.63 -14.38
CA GLU A 186 -2.51 15.87 -13.68
C GLU A 186 -2.89 15.89 -12.20
N ASP A 187 -3.87 15.08 -11.81
CA ASP A 187 -4.33 14.88 -10.45
C ASP A 187 -3.81 13.56 -9.84
N THR A 188 -3.02 12.78 -10.60
CA THR A 188 -2.45 11.49 -10.14
C THR A 188 -1.09 11.71 -9.49
N HIS A 189 -0.91 11.15 -8.28
CA HIS A 189 0.29 11.31 -7.46
C HIS A 189 0.93 9.97 -7.08
N LEU A 190 0.10 8.92 -6.96
CA LEU A 190 0.51 7.57 -6.64
C LEU A 190 -0.26 6.58 -7.51
N ILE A 191 0.46 5.92 -8.41
CA ILE A 191 -0.08 4.90 -9.31
C ILE A 191 0.03 3.54 -8.63
N HIS A 192 -1.00 2.70 -8.75
CA HIS A 192 -1.07 1.37 -8.13
C HIS A 192 -1.47 0.32 -9.17
N TYR A 193 -0.53 -0.58 -9.45
CA TYR A 193 -0.65 -1.65 -10.45
C TYR A 193 -1.34 -2.90 -9.87
N THR A 194 -2.59 -2.73 -9.42
CA THR A 194 -3.32 -3.69 -8.56
C THR A 194 -3.54 -5.11 -9.12
N GLU A 195 -3.46 -5.30 -10.44
CA GLU A 195 -3.55 -6.61 -11.11
C GLU A 195 -2.18 -7.15 -11.58
N GLY A 196 -1.14 -6.31 -11.55
CA GLY A 196 0.19 -6.61 -12.06
C GLY A 196 0.80 -5.40 -12.74
N GLY A 197 2.06 -5.10 -12.43
CA GLY A 197 2.78 -3.98 -13.03
C GLY A 197 3.57 -4.34 -14.30
N PRO A 198 4.11 -3.33 -15.00
CA PRO A 198 4.76 -3.49 -16.31
C PRO A 198 6.05 -4.30 -16.29
N TYR A 199 6.52 -4.69 -15.11
CA TYR A 199 7.59 -5.66 -14.89
C TYR A 199 7.17 -7.12 -15.17
N PHE A 200 5.88 -7.39 -15.34
CA PHE A 200 5.37 -8.64 -15.89
C PHE A 200 5.09 -8.49 -17.40
N GLU A 201 5.39 -9.53 -18.19
CA GLU A 201 5.28 -9.47 -19.65
C GLU A 201 3.84 -9.20 -20.11
N GLU A 202 2.86 -9.77 -19.41
CA GLU A 202 1.43 -9.62 -19.67
C GLU A 202 0.93 -8.18 -19.46
N TYR A 203 1.58 -7.44 -18.55
CA TYR A 203 1.21 -6.07 -18.16
C TYR A 203 2.15 -5.02 -18.74
N ARG A 204 3.07 -5.41 -19.63
CA ARG A 204 4.13 -4.53 -20.15
C ARG A 204 3.64 -3.26 -20.86
N ARG A 205 2.35 -3.22 -21.23
CA ARG A 205 1.68 -2.11 -21.92
C ARG A 205 0.45 -1.58 -21.16
N CYS A 206 0.34 -1.85 -19.86
CA CYS A 206 -0.74 -1.29 -19.04
C CYS A 206 -0.67 0.24 -18.96
N GLU A 207 -1.72 0.86 -18.43
CA GLU A 207 -1.74 2.30 -18.15
C GLU A 207 -0.49 2.73 -17.36
N HIS A 208 0.10 3.86 -17.75
CA HIS A 208 1.29 4.43 -17.11
C HIS A 208 2.54 3.50 -17.07
N ALA A 209 2.60 2.48 -17.93
CA ALA A 209 3.80 1.64 -18.04
C ALA A 209 5.06 2.43 -18.43
N ASP A 210 4.90 3.47 -19.25
CA ASP A 210 5.95 4.40 -19.65
C ASP A 210 6.58 5.13 -18.46
N LEU A 211 5.76 5.60 -17.51
CA LEU A 211 6.23 6.24 -16.28
C LEU A 211 7.03 5.27 -15.41
N TRP A 212 6.59 4.02 -15.30
CA TRP A 212 7.31 3.01 -14.53
C TRP A 212 8.67 2.66 -15.15
N PHE A 213 8.72 2.45 -16.47
CA PHE A 213 9.99 2.18 -17.15
C PHE A 213 10.93 3.37 -17.07
N ALA A 214 10.42 4.59 -17.19
CA ALA A 214 11.22 5.81 -17.00
C ALA A 214 11.81 5.88 -15.58
N GLU A 215 11.03 5.54 -14.55
CA GLU A 215 11.53 5.48 -13.18
C GLU A 215 12.61 4.40 -13.03
N LYS A 216 12.34 3.18 -13.50
CA LYS A 216 13.30 2.08 -13.41
C LYS A 216 14.62 2.43 -14.10
N ASP A 217 14.57 3.04 -15.29
CA ASP A 217 15.76 3.44 -16.05
C ASP A 217 16.52 4.60 -15.37
N SER A 218 15.83 5.41 -14.56
CA SER A 218 16.47 6.48 -13.79
C SER A 218 17.32 5.98 -12.61
N MET A 219 17.06 4.75 -12.12
CA MET A 219 17.79 4.15 -10.99
C MET A 219 19.29 3.92 -11.27
N ASP A 220 19.68 3.87 -12.54
CA ASP A 220 21.08 3.76 -12.97
C ASP A 220 21.81 5.11 -12.98
N ARG A 221 21.15 6.20 -12.54
CA ARG A 221 21.68 7.57 -12.54
C ARG A 221 21.69 8.14 -11.11
N PRO A 222 22.61 9.07 -10.80
CA PRO A 222 22.54 9.81 -9.54
C PRO A 222 21.22 10.58 -9.43
N LEU A 223 20.64 10.60 -8.22
CA LEU A 223 19.53 11.50 -7.92
C LEU A 223 19.98 12.96 -8.09
N PRO A 224 19.14 13.82 -8.69
CA PRO A 224 19.45 15.24 -8.90
C PRO A 224 19.59 16.04 -7.60
#